data_AF-A0A7J8HNH4-F1
#
_entry.id   AF-A0A7J8HNH4-F1
#
_cell.length_a   1.000
_cell.length_b   1.000
_cell.length_c   1.000
_cell.angle_alpha   90.00
_cell.angle_beta   90.00
_cell.angle_gamma   90.00
#
_symmetry.space_group_name_H-M   'P 1'
#
loop_
_entity.id
_entity.type
_entity.pdbx_description
1 polymer ?
#
loop_
_entity_poly.entity_id
_entity_poly.type
_entity_poly.pdbx_seq_one_letter_code
_entity_poly.pdbx_strand_id
1 'polypeptide(L)'
;MVLLHVKRGDESQFLLQAPGSTELEELTVQVARIYNARLKVQRLCSEMEELAEHGVFLPPNMQGLTDDQIEELKLRDEWGEKCIPSGGSLFKKDDIGRRNGQETSGSQRLCYHGDGEGCLGPAPRGSDDCLSHGLAALRSNPDGI
;
A
#
# COMPACT_ATOMS: atom_id res chain seq x y z
N MET A 1 -18.75 30.66 8.10
CA MET A 1 -17.89 29.55 7.62
C MET A 1 -17.84 29.61 6.11
N VAL A 2 -16.67 29.43 5.50
CA VAL A 2 -16.49 29.35 4.04
C VAL A 2 -15.95 27.97 3.65
N LEU A 3 -16.30 27.51 2.45
CA LEU A 3 -15.80 26.26 1.89
C LEU A 3 -14.89 26.59 0.70
N LEU A 4 -13.61 26.24 0.84
CA LEU A 4 -12.58 26.51 -0.14
C LEU A 4 -12.37 25.29 -1.01
N HIS A 5 -12.44 25.46 -2.32
CA HIS A 5 -12.10 24.43 -3.28
C HIS A 5 -10.65 24.57 -3.70
N VAL A 6 -9.79 23.67 -3.20
CA VAL A 6 -8.38 23.62 -3.59
C VAL A 6 -8.26 22.86 -4.91
N LYS A 7 -7.59 23.47 -5.89
CA LYS A 7 -7.40 22.93 -7.25
C LYS A 7 -5.94 23.01 -7.67
N ARG A 8 -5.56 22.18 -8.64
CA ARG A 8 -4.32 22.28 -9.41
C ARG A 8 -4.68 22.39 -10.89
N GLY A 9 -4.66 23.60 -11.45
CA GLY A 9 -5.26 23.85 -12.76
C GLY A 9 -6.77 23.54 -12.70
N ASP A 10 -7.24 22.69 -13.60
CA ASP A 10 -8.64 22.24 -13.63
C ASP A 10 -8.92 21.02 -12.72
N GLU A 11 -7.88 20.41 -12.16
CA GLU A 11 -8.00 19.23 -11.30
C GLU A 11 -8.45 19.61 -9.88
N SER A 12 -9.58 19.04 -9.46
CA SER A 12 -10.11 19.19 -8.10
C SER A 12 -9.27 18.37 -7.12
N GLN A 13 -8.69 19.02 -6.11
CA GLN A 13 -7.82 18.34 -5.14
C GLN A 13 -8.60 17.95 -3.88
N PHE A 14 -9.15 18.93 -3.16
CA PHE A 14 -9.97 18.70 -1.96
C PHE A 14 -10.73 19.97 -1.57
N LEU A 15 -11.69 19.82 -0.66
CA LEU A 15 -12.42 20.92 -0.06
C LEU A 15 -11.90 21.17 1.36
N LEU A 16 -11.71 22.43 1.73
CA LEU A 16 -11.29 22.85 3.06
C LEU A 16 -12.31 23.83 3.64
N GLN A 17 -12.81 23.55 4.84
CA GLN A 17 -13.70 24.46 5.54
C GLN A 17 -12.90 25.32 6.52
N ALA A 18 -13.11 26.64 6.49
CA ALA A 18 -12.45 27.59 7.40
C ALA A 18 -13.38 28.76 7.77
N PRO A 19 -13.15 29.46 8.90
CA PRO A 19 -13.78 30.76 9.16
C PRO A 19 -13.43 31.79 8.08
N GLY A 20 -14.38 32.66 7.72
CA GLY A 20 -14.12 33.73 6.74
C GLY A 20 -13.17 34.82 7.25
N SER A 21 -12.89 34.82 8.55
CA SER A 21 -11.94 35.71 9.23
C SER A 21 -10.53 35.12 9.35
N THR A 22 -10.27 33.92 8.83
CA THR A 22 -8.95 33.27 8.90
C THR A 22 -7.94 34.05 8.07
N GLU A 23 -6.77 34.34 8.64
CA GLU A 23 -5.70 35.02 7.92
C GLU A 23 -5.15 34.14 6.79
N LEU A 24 -4.73 34.77 5.70
CA LEU A 24 -4.27 34.06 4.51
C LEU A 24 -3.01 33.22 4.79
N GLU A 25 -2.11 33.72 5.63
CA GLU A 25 -0.88 33.02 6.01
C GLU A 25 -1.20 31.71 6.75
N GLU A 26 -2.09 31.78 7.74
CA GLU A 26 -2.56 30.61 8.48
C GLU A 26 -3.26 29.62 7.54
N LEU A 27 -4.16 30.10 6.69
CA LEU A 27 -4.88 29.27 5.74
C LEU A 27 -3.94 28.56 4.75
N THR A 28 -2.90 29.26 4.28
CA THR A 28 -1.89 28.70 3.38
C THR A 28 -1.12 27.56 4.04
N VAL A 29 -0.73 27.72 5.31
CA VAL A 29 -0.08 26.66 6.09
C VAL A 29 -1.01 25.45 6.25
N GLN A 30 -2.30 25.66 6.53
CA GLN A 30 -3.27 24.57 6.66
C GLN A 30 -3.46 23.80 5.34
N VAL A 31 -3.65 24.50 4.23
CA VAL A 31 -3.77 23.90 2.89
C VAL A 31 -2.51 23.10 2.54
N ALA A 32 -1.33 23.68 2.75
CA ALA A 32 -0.06 23.01 2.48
C ALA A 32 0.13 21.75 3.32
N ARG A 33 -0.25 21.77 4.60
CA ARG A 33 -0.19 20.60 5.48
C ARG A 33 -1.06 19.45 4.95
N ILE A 34 -2.31 19.74 4.58
CA ILE A 34 -3.24 18.72 4.05
C ILE A 34 -2.73 18.17 2.72
N TYR A 35 -2.30 19.06 1.81
CA TYR A 35 -1.78 18.66 0.51
C TYR A 35 -0.55 17.74 0.66
N ASN A 36 0.42 18.14 1.49
CA ASN A 36 1.62 17.34 1.74
C ASN A 36 1.30 16.00 2.44
N ALA A 37 0.32 15.97 3.35
CA ALA A 37 -0.15 14.73 3.96
C ALA A 37 -0.74 13.77 2.92
N ARG A 38 -1.55 14.27 1.98
CA ARG A 38 -2.09 13.47 0.87
C ARG A 38 -0.97 12.89 0.00
N LEU A 39 0.03 13.70 -0.35
CA LEU A 39 1.19 13.22 -1.11
C LEU A 39 1.96 12.12 -0.37
N LYS A 40 2.10 12.21 0.96
CA LYS A 40 2.75 11.16 1.76
C LYS A 40 1.95 9.86 1.75
N VAL A 41 0.63 9.93 1.89
CA VAL A 41 -0.25 8.74 1.81
C VAL A 41 -0.16 8.10 0.44
N GLN A 42 -0.26 8.90 -0.63
CA GLN A 42 -0.13 8.39 -2.00
C GLN A 42 1.21 7.67 -2.22
N ARG A 43 2.31 8.24 -1.72
CA ARG A 43 3.64 7.62 -1.81
C ARG A 43 3.72 6.30 -1.03
N LEU A 44 3.08 6.22 0.15
CA LEU A 44 3.03 4.97 0.91
C LEU A 44 2.23 3.91 0.15
N CYS A 45 1.07 4.26 -0.41
CA CYS A 45 0.26 3.35 -1.21
C CYS A 45 1.05 2.79 -2.41
N SER A 46 1.74 3.64 -3.17
CA SER A 46 2.56 3.17 -4.30
C SER A 46 3.70 2.28 -3.83
N GLU A 47 4.37 2.59 -2.71
CA GLU A 47 5.46 1.74 -2.21
C GLU A 47 4.97 0.40 -1.63
N MET A 48 3.70 0.30 -1.21
CA MET A 48 3.06 -0.95 -0.80
C MET A 48 2.75 -1.85 -2.01
N GLU A 49 2.35 -1.28 -3.14
CA GLU A 49 2.18 -2.00 -4.40
C GLU A 49 3.52 -2.60 -4.85
N GLU A 50 4.57 -1.77 -4.89
CA GLU A 50 5.94 -2.22 -5.21
C GLU A 50 6.46 -3.29 -4.23
N LEU A 51 6.10 -3.20 -2.95
CA LEU A 51 6.45 -4.21 -1.94
C LEU A 51 5.73 -5.54 -2.21
N ALA A 52 4.45 -5.49 -2.57
CA ALA A 52 3.67 -6.69 -2.86
C ALA A 52 4.16 -7.36 -4.14
N GLU A 53 4.58 -6.59 -5.15
CA GLU A 53 5.02 -7.11 -6.45
C GLU A 53 6.47 -7.56 -6.47
N HIS A 54 7.37 -6.88 -5.75
CA HIS A 54 8.81 -7.09 -5.88
C HIS A 54 9.51 -7.40 -4.55
N GLY A 55 8.77 -7.52 -3.46
CA GLY A 55 9.33 -7.86 -2.16
C GLY A 55 10.06 -6.69 -1.49
N VAL A 56 10.81 -7.01 -0.44
CA VAL A 56 11.50 -6.01 0.39
C VAL A 56 12.65 -5.36 -0.38
N PHE A 57 13.08 -4.18 0.10
CA PHE A 57 14.28 -3.54 -0.42
C PHE A 57 15.50 -4.45 -0.28
N LEU A 58 16.42 -4.35 -1.23
CA LEU A 58 17.78 -4.83 -1.06
C LEU A 58 18.52 -3.94 -0.04
N PRO A 59 19.51 -4.48 0.68
CA PRO A 59 20.43 -3.69 1.48
C PRO A 59 21.08 -2.55 0.68
N PRO A 60 21.41 -1.39 1.27
CA PRO A 60 21.85 -0.20 0.53
C PRO A 60 23.16 -0.42 -0.26
N ASN A 61 23.99 -1.37 0.18
CA ASN A 61 25.22 -1.78 -0.51
C ASN A 61 24.98 -2.68 -1.73
N MET A 62 23.75 -3.13 -1.98
CA MET A 62 23.38 -3.97 -3.13
C MET A 62 22.49 -3.23 -4.15
N GLN A 63 21.82 -2.14 -3.74
CA GLN A 63 20.94 -1.39 -4.64
C GLN A 63 21.71 -0.77 -5.81
N GLY A 64 21.21 -0.99 -7.03
CA GLY A 64 21.80 -0.43 -8.26
C GLY A 64 23.05 -1.15 -8.77
N LEU A 65 23.46 -2.26 -8.14
CA LEU A 65 24.47 -3.16 -8.67
C LEU A 65 23.83 -4.20 -9.61
N THR A 66 24.60 -4.69 -10.58
CA THR A 66 24.16 -5.83 -11.40
C THR A 66 24.30 -7.14 -10.63
N ASP A 67 23.56 -8.16 -11.06
CA ASP A 67 23.62 -9.50 -10.48
C ASP A 67 25.07 -10.04 -10.48
N ASP A 68 25.82 -9.82 -11.58
CA ASP A 68 27.25 -10.18 -11.70
C ASP A 68 28.14 -9.48 -10.66
N GLN A 69 27.91 -8.18 -10.42
CA GLN A 69 28.67 -7.40 -9.43
C GLN A 69 28.39 -7.87 -8.01
N ILE A 70 27.13 -8.23 -7.73
CA ILE A 70 26.73 -8.78 -6.44
C ILE A 70 27.44 -10.12 -6.17
N GLU A 71 27.52 -10.98 -7.19
CA GLU A 71 28.24 -12.26 -7.10
C GLU A 71 29.75 -12.06 -6.92
N GLU A 72 30.37 -11.15 -7.68
CA GLU A 72 31.81 -10.84 -7.59
C GLU A 72 32.19 -10.31 -6.20
N LEU A 73 31.39 -9.39 -5.67
CA LEU A 73 31.57 -8.80 -4.34
C LEU A 73 31.09 -9.71 -3.20
N LYS A 74 30.46 -10.85 -3.53
CA LYS A 74 29.92 -11.84 -2.58
C LYS A 74 28.96 -11.22 -1.57
N LEU A 75 28.15 -10.25 -2.01
CA LEU A 75 27.16 -9.60 -1.18
C LEU A 75 25.96 -10.53 -0.96
N ARG A 76 25.32 -10.44 0.21
CA ARG A 76 24.16 -11.26 0.58
C ARG A 76 23.01 -10.39 1.07
N ASP A 77 21.80 -10.73 0.63
CA ASP A 77 20.57 -10.10 1.11
C ASP A 77 20.18 -10.66 2.48
N GLU A 78 20.71 -10.05 3.53
CA GLU A 78 20.36 -10.39 4.91
C GLU A 78 18.92 -10.01 5.32
N TRP A 79 18.24 -9.18 4.52
CA TRP A 79 16.87 -8.74 4.82
C TRP A 79 15.85 -9.72 4.24
N GLY A 80 16.09 -10.25 3.04
CA GLY A 80 15.29 -11.32 2.45
C GLY A 80 15.24 -12.59 3.29
N GLU A 81 16.31 -12.93 4.01
CA GLU A 81 16.32 -14.09 4.93
C GLU A 81 15.45 -13.86 6.18
N LYS A 82 15.31 -12.60 6.63
CA LYS A 82 14.54 -12.23 7.84
C LYS A 82 13.07 -11.98 7.52
N CYS A 83 12.77 -11.47 6.34
CA CYS A 83 11.46 -10.96 5.97
C CYS A 83 10.77 -11.88 4.95
N ILE A 84 10.61 -13.16 5.30
CA ILE A 84 9.96 -14.14 4.43
C ILE A 84 8.44 -14.02 4.56
N PRO A 85 7.70 -13.84 3.45
CA PRO A 85 6.25 -13.75 3.48
C PRO A 85 5.59 -15.06 3.91
N SER A 86 4.57 -14.95 4.75
CA SER A 86 3.70 -16.07 5.12
C SER A 86 2.99 -16.60 3.87
N GLY A 87 3.28 -17.85 3.50
CA GLY A 87 2.76 -18.49 2.28
C GLY A 87 3.81 -18.65 1.17
N GLY A 88 5.02 -18.14 1.36
CA GLY A 88 6.11 -18.17 0.38
C GLY A 88 6.04 -17.02 -0.63
N SER A 89 6.99 -17.00 -1.56
CA SER A 89 7.15 -15.93 -2.55
C SER A 89 7.39 -16.49 -3.94
N LEU A 90 6.94 -15.78 -4.96
CA LEU A 90 7.36 -16.01 -6.34
C LEU A 90 8.45 -14.99 -6.71
N PHE A 91 9.34 -15.35 -7.62
CA PHE A 91 10.38 -14.42 -8.05
C PHE A 91 9.86 -13.54 -9.19
N LYS A 92 9.79 -12.22 -8.95
CA LYS A 92 9.49 -11.18 -9.95
C LYS A 92 10.53 -10.07 -9.83
N LYS A 93 11.46 -10.00 -10.78
CA LYS A 93 12.56 -9.03 -10.78
C LYS A 93 12.03 -7.59 -10.76
N ASP A 94 12.65 -6.76 -9.93
CA ASP A 94 12.46 -5.30 -9.94
C ASP A 94 13.35 -4.70 -11.04
N ASP A 95 12.73 -4.05 -12.02
CA ASP A 95 13.44 -3.44 -13.15
C ASP A 95 14.33 -2.26 -12.70
N ILE A 96 14.01 -1.62 -11.58
CA ILE A 96 14.78 -0.52 -11.00
C ILE A 96 15.97 -1.06 -10.18
N GLY A 97 15.93 -2.33 -9.77
CA GLY A 97 17.01 -2.98 -9.01
C GLY A 97 17.12 -2.49 -7.56
N ARG A 98 16.02 -2.06 -6.96
CA ARG A 98 15.96 -1.63 -5.55
C ARG A 98 15.49 -2.74 -4.62
N ARG A 99 14.67 -3.67 -5.11
CA ARG A 99 14.03 -4.73 -4.33
C ARG A 99 14.53 -6.12 -4.72
N ASN A 100 14.34 -7.08 -3.83
CA ASN A 100 14.91 -8.43 -3.95
C ASN A 100 14.12 -9.36 -4.88
N GLY A 101 12.97 -8.92 -5.37
CA GLY A 101 12.11 -9.64 -6.31
C GLY A 101 11.25 -10.73 -5.66
N GLN A 102 11.12 -10.78 -4.33
CA GLN A 102 10.27 -11.75 -3.64
C GLN A 102 8.81 -11.27 -3.59
N GLU A 103 8.08 -11.55 -4.65
CA GLU A 103 6.67 -11.19 -4.86
C GLU A 103 5.72 -11.95 -3.91
N THR A 104 4.72 -11.25 -3.37
CA THR A 104 3.80 -11.79 -2.35
C THR A 104 2.33 -11.73 -2.76
N SER A 105 1.97 -11.03 -3.83
CA SER A 105 0.59 -10.86 -4.29
C SER A 105 -0.09 -12.19 -4.66
N GLY A 106 0.66 -13.16 -5.17
CA GLY A 106 0.18 -14.53 -5.43
C GLY A 106 0.08 -15.43 -4.20
N SER A 107 0.73 -15.05 -3.09
CA SER A 107 0.81 -15.81 -1.83
C SER A 107 -0.33 -15.47 -0.86
N GLN A 108 -0.93 -14.28 -1.02
CA GLN A 108 -2.10 -13.82 -0.26
C GLN A 108 -3.40 -14.57 -0.54
N ARG A 109 -3.37 -15.69 -1.27
CA ARG A 109 -4.53 -16.58 -1.44
C ARG A 109 -4.73 -17.53 -0.26
N LEU A 110 -4.37 -17.08 0.95
CA LEU A 110 -4.83 -17.65 2.21
C LEU A 110 -5.86 -16.69 2.78
N CYS A 111 -7.13 -17.02 2.52
CA CYS A 111 -8.28 -16.30 3.01
C CYS A 111 -8.25 -16.27 4.56
N TYR A 112 -8.16 -15.08 5.17
CA TYR A 112 -8.57 -14.92 6.56
C TYR A 112 -10.10 -14.97 6.60
N HIS A 113 -10.66 -16.15 6.87
CA HIS A 113 -12.03 -16.21 7.36
C HIS A 113 -12.02 -15.67 8.80
N GLY A 114 -12.89 -14.69 9.08
CA GLY A 114 -12.97 -13.99 10.37
C GLY A 114 -13.42 -14.84 11.56
N ASP A 115 -13.29 -16.15 11.47
CA ASP A 115 -13.88 -17.11 12.42
C ASP A 115 -12.82 -17.78 13.33
N GLY A 116 -11.56 -17.34 13.29
CA GLY A 116 -10.56 -17.72 14.27
C GLY A 116 -10.06 -19.18 14.18
N GLU A 117 -10.44 -19.95 13.18
CA GLU A 117 -9.83 -21.25 12.86
C GLU A 117 -9.09 -21.18 11.52
N GLY A 118 -7.76 -21.25 11.59
CA GLY A 118 -6.89 -21.21 10.42
C GLY A 118 -6.92 -22.52 9.64
N CYS A 119 -7.34 -22.47 8.37
CA CYS A 119 -7.19 -23.57 7.44
C CYS A 119 -5.90 -23.40 6.61
N LEU A 120 -4.93 -24.30 6.81
CA LEU A 120 -3.76 -24.44 5.96
C LEU A 120 -4.12 -25.27 4.72
N GLY A 121 -4.49 -24.62 3.63
CA GLY A 121 -4.68 -25.28 2.34
C GLY A 121 -4.71 -24.30 1.16
N PRO A 122 -4.15 -24.64 -0.01
CA PRO A 122 -4.20 -23.78 -1.19
C PRO A 122 -5.62 -23.71 -1.75
N ALA A 123 -6.13 -22.49 -1.97
CA ALA A 123 -7.45 -22.30 -2.57
C ALA A 123 -7.51 -22.85 -4.01
N PRO A 124 -8.59 -23.58 -4.39
CA PRO A 124 -8.72 -24.11 -5.73
C PRO A 124 -8.82 -22.98 -6.76
N ARG A 125 -8.23 -23.19 -7.94
CA ARG A 125 -8.30 -22.24 -9.05
C ARG A 125 -9.72 -22.25 -9.64
N GLY A 126 -10.48 -21.19 -9.39
CA GLY A 126 -11.67 -20.84 -10.18
C GLY A 126 -12.98 -20.81 -9.39
N SER A 127 -13.27 -19.68 -8.76
CA SER A 127 -14.63 -19.14 -8.66
C SER A 127 -14.56 -17.68 -8.19
N ASP A 128 -15.16 -16.78 -8.97
CA ASP A 128 -15.29 -15.34 -8.72
C ASP A 128 -16.32 -15.03 -7.61
N ASP A 129 -16.28 -15.73 -6.47
CA ASP A 129 -17.33 -15.65 -5.44
C ASP A 129 -16.93 -14.89 -4.16
N CYS A 130 -15.74 -14.30 -4.07
CA CYS A 130 -15.30 -13.61 -2.85
C CYS A 130 -15.85 -12.18 -2.67
N LEU A 131 -16.60 -11.62 -3.63
CA LEU A 131 -17.06 -10.22 -3.58
C LEU A 131 -18.45 -9.99 -2.99
N SER A 132 -19.21 -11.03 -2.61
CA SER A 132 -20.63 -10.87 -2.28
C SER A 132 -20.98 -10.75 -0.78
N HIS A 133 -20.07 -11.07 0.15
CA HIS A 133 -20.42 -11.12 1.58
C HIS A 133 -20.08 -9.87 2.42
N GLY A 134 -19.37 -8.88 1.87
CA GLY A 134 -19.01 -7.64 2.59
C GLY A 134 -20.05 -6.52 2.55
N LEU A 135 -21.06 -6.61 1.66
CA LEU A 135 -22.05 -5.54 1.43
C LEU A 135 -23.40 -5.77 2.13
N ALA A 136 -23.61 -6.92 2.78
CA ALA A 136 -24.87 -7.27 3.41
C ALA A 136 -25.02 -6.78 4.88
N ALA A 137 -23.95 -6.31 5.53
CA ALA A 137 -23.97 -5.99 6.97
C ALA A 137 -24.37 -4.54 7.33
N LEU A 138 -24.75 -3.69 6.37
CA LEU A 138 -25.09 -2.27 6.62
C LEU A 138 -26.57 -1.91 6.36
N ARG A 139 -27.47 -2.89 6.24
CA ARG A 139 -28.91 -2.63 6.09
C ARG A 139 -29.75 -3.55 6.96
N SER A 140 -29.93 -3.19 8.22
CA SER A 140 -31.19 -3.29 8.99
C SER A 140 -30.90 -3.06 10.47
N ASN A 141 -31.11 -1.83 10.93
CA ASN A 141 -31.45 -1.60 12.33
C ASN A 141 -32.76 -0.81 12.37
N PRO A 142 -33.92 -1.47 12.28
CA PRO A 142 -35.19 -0.87 12.68
C PRO A 142 -35.37 -1.22 14.15
N ASP A 143 -35.08 -0.27 15.04
CA ASP A 143 -35.75 -0.09 16.34
C ASP A 143 -34.92 0.89 17.17
N GLY A 144 -35.24 2.17 17.00
CA GLY A 144 -34.85 3.23 17.92
C GLY A 144 -35.92 3.37 19.00
N ILE A 145 -35.49 3.15 20.25
CA ILE A 145 -36.02 3.83 21.45
C ILE A 145 -34.84 4.60 22.04
#